data_AF-A0A1W1V211-F1
#
_entry.id   AF-A0A1W1V211-F1
#
_cell.length_a   1.000
_cell.length_b   1.000
_cell.length_c   1.000
_cell.angle_alpha   90.00
_cell.angle_beta   90.00
_cell.angle_gamma   90.00
#
_symmetry.space_group_name_H-M   'P 1'
#
loop_
_entity.id
_entity.type
_entity.pdbx_description
1 polymer ?
#
loop_
_entity_poly.entity_id
_entity_poly.type
_entity_poly.pdbx_seq_one_letter_code
_entity_poly.pdbx_strand_id
1 'polypeptide(L)'
;SSLKASAEQLSHSIRGHWEVENKAHWVLDMVYREDDCVISKDDGAENMAILRRFALNLSRLHPAKMSMRMKLKAAGWSDEFRSELMFGVVG
;
A
#
# COMPACT_ATOMS: atom_id res chain seq x y z
N SER A 1 34.36 0.25 -5.50
CA SER A 1 34.17 0.54 -4.06
C SER A 1 33.45 -0.64 -3.43
N SER A 2 34.04 -1.31 -2.44
CA SER A 2 33.33 -2.29 -1.60
C SER A 2 33.10 -1.64 -0.24
N LEU A 3 31.85 -1.32 0.07
CA LEU A 3 31.48 -0.89 1.42
C LEU A 3 31.77 -2.03 2.39
N LYS A 4 32.67 -1.82 3.36
CA LYS A 4 32.89 -2.74 4.48
C LYS A 4 31.69 -2.64 5.43
N ALA A 5 30.65 -3.42 5.18
CA ALA A 5 29.53 -3.58 6.10
C ALA A 5 29.76 -4.83 6.97
N SER A 6 29.51 -4.73 8.28
CA SER A 6 29.57 -5.89 9.17
C SER A 6 28.44 -6.87 8.86
N ALA A 7 28.60 -8.15 9.22
CA ALA A 7 27.56 -9.16 9.04
C ALA A 7 26.24 -8.77 9.76
N GLU A 8 26.35 -8.06 10.89
CA GLU A 8 25.20 -7.54 11.64
C GLU A 8 24.48 -6.42 10.89
N GLN A 9 25.22 -5.48 10.29
CA GLN A 9 24.64 -4.41 9.46
C GLN A 9 23.92 -4.98 8.23
N LEU A 10 24.50 -5.99 7.59
CA LEU A 10 23.85 -6.69 6.47
C LEU A 10 22.57 -7.38 6.93
N SER A 11 22.62 -8.14 8.02
CA SER A 11 21.47 -8.86 8.57
C SER A 11 20.32 -7.92 8.93
N HIS A 12 20.62 -6.79 9.57
CA HIS A 12 19.62 -5.77 9.89
C HIS A 12 19.00 -5.16 8.62
N SER A 13 19.82 -4.81 7.64
CA SER A 13 19.36 -4.24 6.37
C SER A 13 18.47 -5.21 5.60
N ILE A 14 18.85 -6.50 5.54
CA ILE A 14 18.07 -7.56 4.90
C ILE A 14 16.71 -7.69 5.57
N ARG A 15 16.66 -7.77 6.91
CA ARG A 15 15.38 -7.84 7.64
C ARG A 15 14.51 -6.61 7.41
N GLY A 16 15.10 -5.42 7.45
CA GLY A 16 14.37 -4.16 7.18
C GLY A 16 13.79 -4.13 5.76
N HIS A 17 14.55 -4.58 4.77
CA HIS A 17 14.06 -4.70 3.39
C HIS A 17 12.87 -5.66 3.29
N TRP A 18 12.96 -6.86 3.89
CA TRP A 18 11.85 -7.81 3.92
C TRP A 18 10.63 -7.30 4.68
N GLU A 19 10.80 -6.47 5.71
CA GLU A 19 9.67 -5.87 6.41
C GLU A 19 8.90 -4.87 5.53
N VAL A 20 9.60 -4.08 4.72
CA VAL A 20 8.97 -3.15 3.78
C VAL A 20 8.21 -3.94 2.71
N GLU A 21 8.85 -4.96 2.15
CA GLU A 21 8.25 -5.86 1.16
C GLU A 21 6.98 -6.52 1.72
N ASN A 22 7.07 -7.15 2.90
CA ASN A 22 5.95 -7.86 3.49
C ASN A 22 4.77 -6.94 3.87
N LYS A 23 5.03 -5.72 4.34
CA LYS A 23 3.97 -4.81 4.79
C LYS A 23 3.29 -4.09 3.63
N ALA A 24 4.01 -3.75 2.57
CA ALA A 24 3.50 -2.96 1.45
C ALA A 24 3.24 -3.80 0.20
N HIS A 25 4.23 -4.55 -0.31
CA HIS A 25 4.14 -5.26 -1.58
C HIS A 25 3.03 -6.30 -1.55
N TRP A 26 3.00 -7.20 -0.57
CA TRP A 26 1.94 -8.22 -0.50
C TRP A 26 0.52 -7.62 -0.53
N VAL A 27 0.31 -6.48 0.16
CA VAL A 27 -0.99 -5.81 0.15
C VAL A 27 -1.28 -5.17 -1.22
N LEU A 28 -0.28 -4.55 -1.86
CA LEU A 28 -0.43 -3.97 -3.19
C LEU A 28 -0.77 -5.05 -4.23
N ASP A 29 -0.06 -6.17 -4.19
CA ASP A 29 -0.23 -7.28 -5.13
C ASP A 29 -1.59 -7.97 -4.91
N MET A 30 -1.88 -8.40 -3.67
CA MET A 30 -3.04 -9.27 -3.39
C MET A 30 -4.34 -8.52 -3.10
N VAL A 31 -4.27 -7.26 -2.67
CA VAL A 31 -5.46 -6.46 -2.33
C VAL A 31 -5.73 -5.40 -3.38
N TYR A 32 -4.70 -4.72 -3.89
CA TYR A 32 -4.83 -3.70 -4.92
C TYR A 32 -4.61 -4.22 -6.35
N ARG A 33 -4.33 -5.53 -6.49
CA ARG A 33 -4.21 -6.23 -7.78
C ARG A 33 -3.18 -5.56 -8.69
N GLU A 34 -2.04 -5.22 -8.11
CA GLU A 34 -0.93 -4.59 -8.83
C GLU A 34 -0.40 -5.48 -9.95
N ASP A 35 -0.14 -6.77 -9.67
CA ASP A 35 0.36 -7.74 -10.65
C ASP A 35 -0.63 -8.02 -11.81
N ASP A 36 -1.93 -7.93 -11.54
CA ASP A 36 -2.96 -8.15 -12.56
C ASP A 36 -3.13 -6.94 -13.51
N CYS A 37 -2.42 -5.83 -13.25
CA CYS A 37 -2.61 -4.58 -13.97
C CYS A 37 -1.93 -4.59 -15.34
N VAL A 38 -2.73 -4.70 -16.40
CA VAL A 38 -2.26 -4.64 -17.78
C VAL A 38 -2.10 -3.21 -18.33
N ILE A 39 -2.38 -2.18 -17.54
CA ILE A 39 -2.24 -0.77 -17.94
C ILE A 39 -0.74 -0.43 -18.04
N SER A 40 -0.26 -0.26 -19.27
CA SER A 40 1.16 0.01 -19.56
C SER A 40 1.38 1.12 -20.60
N LYS A 41 0.31 1.71 -21.12
CA LYS A 41 0.41 2.79 -22.10
C LYS A 41 0.84 4.09 -21.42
N ASP A 42 1.79 4.78 -22.03
CA ASP A 42 2.35 6.06 -21.55
C ASP A 42 2.75 5.94 -20.07
N ASP A 43 2.42 6.94 -19.25
CA ASP A 43 2.69 6.94 -17.81
C ASP A 43 1.67 6.10 -17.00
N GLY A 44 0.88 5.25 -17.66
CA GLY A 44 -0.24 4.54 -17.04
C GLY A 44 0.19 3.61 -15.89
N ALA A 45 1.30 2.89 -16.04
CA ALA A 45 1.81 2.00 -15.01
C ALA A 45 2.23 2.79 -13.74
N GLU A 46 2.96 3.89 -13.94
CA GLU A 46 3.42 4.76 -12.84
C GLU A 46 2.24 5.45 -12.14
N ASN A 47 1.31 6.01 -12.90
CA ASN A 47 0.10 6.64 -12.37
C ASN A 47 -0.71 5.66 -11.53
N MET A 48 -0.89 4.42 -11.99
CA MET A 48 -1.59 3.38 -11.23
C MET A 48 -0.84 3.00 -9.95
N ALA A 49 0.49 2.89 -9.98
CA ALA A 49 1.30 2.61 -8.80
C ALA A 49 1.16 3.72 -7.74
N ILE A 50 1.18 4.99 -8.16
CA ILE A 50 0.98 6.14 -7.26
C ILE A 50 -0.43 6.11 -6.65
N LEU A 51 -1.46 5.91 -7.46
CA LEU A 51 -2.86 5.89 -6.99
C LEU A 51 -3.11 4.74 -5.99
N ARG A 52 -2.57 3.55 -6.24
CA ARG A 52 -2.68 2.42 -5.30
C ARG A 52 -2.00 2.73 -3.97
N ARG A 53 -0.78 3.27 -4.00
CA ARG A 53 -0.05 3.66 -2.78
C ARG A 53 -0.79 4.74 -2.00
N PHE A 54 -1.38 5.71 -2.71
CA PHE A 54 -2.22 6.74 -2.09
C PHE A 54 -3.44 6.13 -1.39
N ALA A 55 -4.21 5.28 -2.09
CA ALA A 55 -5.37 4.61 -1.52
C ALA A 55 -5.02 3.67 -0.34
N LEU A 56 -3.88 2.98 -0.41
CA LEU A 56 -3.35 2.16 0.69
C LEU A 56 -3.06 3.00 1.92
N ASN A 57 -2.42 4.16 1.75
CA ASN A 57 -2.09 5.04 2.87
C ASN A 57 -3.35 5.62 3.52
N LEU A 58 -4.33 6.08 2.74
CA LEU A 58 -5.62 6.53 3.28
C LEU A 58 -6.32 5.42 4.08
N SER A 59 -6.36 4.22 3.51
CA SER A 59 -6.97 3.06 4.17
C SER A 59 -6.26 2.68 5.48
N ARG A 60 -4.93 2.86 5.57
CA ARG A 60 -4.16 2.63 6.81
C ARG A 60 -4.45 3.67 7.88
N LEU A 61 -4.69 4.92 7.49
CA LEU A 61 -5.00 6.02 8.42
C LEU A 61 -6.42 5.90 9.00
N HIS A 62 -7.36 5.28 8.26
CA HIS A 62 -8.73 5.14 8.72
C HIS A 62 -8.83 4.28 10.00
N PRO A 63 -9.55 4.74 11.07
CA PRO A 63 -9.53 4.08 12.38
C PRO A 63 -10.30 2.75 12.44
N ALA A 64 -11.15 2.46 11.46
CA ALA A 64 -11.95 1.25 11.46
C ALA A 64 -11.10 -0.03 11.53
N LYS A 65 -11.43 -0.91 12.48
CA LYS A 65 -10.73 -2.19 12.73
C LYS A 65 -11.22 -3.29 11.78
N MET A 66 -11.03 -3.07 10.48
CA MET A 66 -11.37 -4.04 9.44
C MET A 66 -10.16 -4.30 8.54
N SER A 67 -10.16 -5.44 7.83
CA SER A 67 -9.07 -5.77 6.90
C SER A 67 -8.97 -4.76 5.77
N MET A 68 -7.80 -4.64 5.15
CA MET A 68 -7.56 -3.72 4.02
C MET A 68 -8.58 -3.94 2.88
N ARG A 69 -8.86 -5.21 2.58
CA ARG A 69 -9.85 -5.61 1.58
C ARG A 69 -11.27 -5.15 1.95
N MET A 70 -11.63 -5.22 3.23
CA MET A 70 -12.93 -4.75 3.69
C MET A 70 -13.05 -3.23 3.62
N LYS A 71 -12.00 -2.47 3.95
CA LYS A 71 -11.99 -1.00 3.80
C LYS A 71 -12.23 -0.59 2.35
N LEU A 72 -11.56 -1.26 1.40
CA LEU A 72 -11.77 -0.99 -0.03
C LEU A 72 -13.18 -1.32 -0.50
N LYS A 73 -13.74 -2.46 -0.06
CA LYS A 73 -15.13 -2.82 -0.37
C LYS A 73 -16.11 -1.80 0.23
N ALA A 74 -15.91 -1.41 1.48
CA ALA A 74 -16.74 -0.42 2.14
C ALA A 74 -16.68 0.94 1.42
N ALA A 75 -15.50 1.41 1.01
CA ALA A 75 -15.36 2.62 0.21
C ALA A 75 -16.04 2.51 -1.17
N GLY A 76 -16.05 1.31 -1.77
CA GLY A 76 -16.77 1.06 -3.02
C GLY A 76 -18.30 1.00 -2.88
N TRP A 77 -18.82 0.71 -1.68
CA TRP A 77 -20.25 0.48 -1.45
C TRP A 77 -20.94 1.58 -0.63
N SER A 78 -20.19 2.41 0.09
CA SER A 78 -20.71 3.46 0.95
C SER A 78 -20.01 4.77 0.66
N ASP A 79 -20.80 5.76 0.22
CA ASP A 79 -20.33 7.12 -0.04
C ASP A 79 -19.87 7.81 1.24
N GLU A 80 -20.51 7.49 2.37
CA GLU A 80 -20.12 7.96 3.71
C GLU A 80 -18.72 7.46 4.05
N PHE A 81 -18.52 6.13 3.99
CA PHE A 81 -17.21 5.53 4.31
C PHE A 81 -16.12 5.98 3.34
N ARG A 82 -16.46 6.17 2.06
CA ARG A 82 -15.52 6.71 1.07
C ARG A 82 -15.13 8.15 1.41
N SER A 83 -16.07 8.96 1.88
CA SER A 83 -15.81 10.33 2.30
C SER A 83 -14.96 10.39 3.56
N GLU A 84 -15.24 9.56 4.57
CA GLU A 84 -14.40 9.41 5.76
C GLU A 84 -12.95 9.02 5.40
N LEU A 85 -12.77 8.13 4.42
CA LEU A 85 -11.46 7.68 3.97
C LEU A 85 -10.69 8.77 3.23
N MET A 86 -11.37 9.64 2.48
CA MET A 86 -10.75 10.73 1.70
C MET A 86 -10.50 12.00 2.52
N PHE A 87 -11.42 12.36 3.41
CA PHE A 87 -11.42 13.66 4.11
C PHE A 87 -11.23 13.55 5.62
N GLY A 88 -11.18 12.32 6.15
CA GLY A 88 -11.11 12.06 7.58
C GLY A 88 -12.49 11.83 8.19
N VAL A 89 -12.50 11.20 9.37
CA VAL A 89 -13.73 10.95 10.12
C VAL A 89 -14.20 12.28 10.72
N VAL A 90 -15.37 12.75 10.30
CA VAL A 90 -16.04 13.88 10.95
C VAL A 90 -16.67 13.33 12.23
N GLY A 91 -16.15 13.77 13.38
CA GLY A 91 -16.64 13.37 14.69
C GLY A 91 -18.01 13.95 15.03
#